data_AF-A0A1E7FA70-F1
#
_entry.id   AF-A0A1E7FA70-F1
#
_cell.length_a   1.000
_cell.length_b   1.000
_cell.length_c   1.000
_cell.angle_alpha   90.00
_cell.angle_beta   90.00
_cell.angle_gamma   90.00
#
_symmetry.space_group_name_H-M   'P 1'
#
loop_
_entity.id
_entity.type
_entity.pdbx_description
1 polymer ?
#
loop_
_entity_poly.entity_id
_entity_poly.type
_entity_poly.pdbx_seq_one_letter_code
_entity_poly.pdbx_strand_id
1 'polypeptide(L)'
;QPSVAVQPDWIKVEELDLAKVTKNLSAKAEIPVPQDVLWCGFLDQYNDAYDKVSAKQPAPLKRMATKEFYPVTTTDDPVLEKLAVDGIGGAGEGDKKSIFVTDNILAHLMTCSRSVYPWDLVIQKTAGGLLFLDKRDNSQLDYLSVWETAYNAPQPPKDGEDGDNINTPERLGLEATTINQNFSQQILRKVGRKEMDLPNPFFDEDDADGMEPASVAYRYRKFELDPNTTLVCRTELHGLVKKSQYMTAFALNEYIPPPPTNGAPATQSQTWRDRIDSQRGSVLANELKNNSFKLAKWTAQSLLAGADQMKIGFCSRSNPKSAYEHVILATQFYRPKDFANQITLNENQMWAMLRMFVTMFHKQEEGKYVLMREPNKAVLTMYKVPQETFEEEE
;
A
#
# COMPACT_ATOMS: atom_id res chain seq x y z
N GLN A 1 -15.07 -10.05 9.72
CA GLN A 1 -15.42 -9.22 10.90
C GLN A 1 -15.14 -7.77 10.55
N PRO A 2 -15.82 -6.77 11.15
CA PRO A 2 -15.47 -5.36 10.95
C PRO A 2 -14.02 -5.10 11.37
N SER A 3 -13.37 -4.14 10.72
CA SER A 3 -11.99 -3.76 11.04
C SER A 3 -11.89 -3.04 12.39
N VAL A 4 -12.99 -2.40 12.80
CA VAL A 4 -13.17 -1.78 14.12
C VAL A 4 -14.61 -1.94 14.58
N ALA A 5 -14.80 -2.14 15.89
CA ALA A 5 -16.13 -2.18 16.50
C ALA A 5 -16.67 -0.75 16.66
N VAL A 6 -17.83 -0.47 16.05
CA VAL A 6 -18.52 0.82 16.19
C VAL A 6 -19.04 0.95 17.62
N GLN A 7 -18.70 2.05 18.29
CA GLN A 7 -19.13 2.34 19.65
C GLN A 7 -20.47 3.10 19.70
N PRO A 8 -21.21 3.05 20.82
CA PRO A 8 -22.53 3.67 20.94
C PRO A 8 -22.55 5.20 20.79
N ASP A 9 -21.43 5.85 21.07
CA ASP A 9 -21.21 7.30 21.00
C ASP A 9 -20.72 7.78 19.62
N TRP A 10 -20.47 6.87 18.68
CA TRP A 10 -20.11 7.21 17.31
C TRP A 10 -21.31 7.70 16.52
N ILE A 11 -21.19 8.89 15.91
CA ILE A 11 -22.26 9.52 15.15
C ILE A 11 -22.00 9.32 13.67
N LYS A 12 -22.85 8.54 13.00
CA LYS A 12 -22.77 8.38 11.54
C LYS A 12 -23.06 9.71 10.84
N VAL A 13 -22.13 10.18 10.01
CA VAL A 13 -22.24 11.45 9.29
C VAL A 13 -22.38 11.28 7.77
N GLU A 14 -21.80 10.23 7.18
CA GLU A 14 -21.86 9.97 5.73
C GLU A 14 -21.95 8.47 5.44
N GLU A 15 -22.53 8.11 4.29
CA GLU A 15 -22.56 6.74 3.77
C GLU A 15 -22.40 6.75 2.24
N LEU A 16 -21.46 5.95 1.74
CA LEU A 16 -21.14 5.85 0.32
C LEU A 16 -21.30 4.41 -0.16
N ASP A 17 -22.15 4.20 -1.16
CA ASP A 17 -22.18 2.97 -1.94
C ASP A 17 -21.07 3.04 -3.01
N LEU A 18 -20.02 2.25 -2.84
CA LEU A 18 -18.84 2.26 -3.71
C LEU A 18 -19.16 1.89 -5.15
N ALA A 19 -20.15 1.02 -5.38
CA ALA A 19 -20.54 0.63 -6.73
C ALA A 19 -21.21 1.81 -7.46
N LYS A 20 -22.10 2.54 -6.77
CA LYS A 20 -22.73 3.75 -7.30
C LYS A 20 -21.73 4.86 -7.54
N VAL A 21 -20.84 5.12 -6.57
CA VAL A 21 -19.77 6.11 -6.70
C VAL A 21 -18.91 5.80 -7.92
N THR A 22 -18.37 4.58 -8.01
CA THR A 22 -17.46 4.19 -9.09
C THR A 22 -18.11 4.34 -10.47
N LYS A 23 -19.40 4.02 -10.59
CA LYS A 23 -20.15 4.18 -11.84
C LYS A 23 -20.32 5.66 -12.27
N ASN A 24 -20.41 6.56 -11.29
CA ASN A 24 -20.66 7.98 -11.51
C ASN A 24 -19.40 8.85 -11.49
N LEU A 25 -18.22 8.26 -11.24
CA LEU A 25 -16.96 8.99 -11.27
C LEU A 25 -16.68 9.53 -12.67
N SER A 26 -16.34 10.81 -12.74
CA SER A 26 -15.93 11.45 -13.99
C SER A 26 -14.66 10.82 -14.53
N ALA A 27 -14.70 10.37 -15.78
CA ALA A 27 -13.52 9.91 -16.52
C ALA A 27 -12.60 11.07 -16.97
N LYS A 28 -12.97 12.32 -16.67
CA LYS A 28 -12.30 13.55 -17.15
C LYS A 28 -11.66 14.37 -16.03
N ALA A 29 -11.40 13.81 -14.86
CA ALA A 29 -10.65 14.55 -13.84
C ALA A 29 -9.23 14.84 -14.34
N GLU A 30 -8.79 16.08 -14.17
CA GLU A 30 -7.41 16.48 -14.46
C GLU A 30 -6.46 15.86 -13.43
N ILE A 31 -5.39 15.25 -13.95
CA ILE A 31 -4.29 14.69 -13.17
C ILE A 31 -3.40 15.86 -12.73
N PRO A 32 -3.31 16.16 -11.42
CA PRO A 32 -2.45 17.23 -10.94
C PRO A 32 -0.98 16.96 -11.31
N VAL A 33 -0.27 18.01 -11.70
CA VAL A 33 1.18 17.93 -11.90
C VAL A 33 1.85 17.95 -10.51
N PRO A 34 2.61 16.90 -10.13
CA PRO A 34 3.30 16.89 -8.85
C PRO A 34 4.41 17.93 -8.82
N GLN A 35 4.56 18.61 -7.70
CA GLN A 35 5.72 19.44 -7.39
C GLN A 35 6.44 18.82 -6.18
N ASP A 36 7.73 18.54 -6.33
CA ASP A 36 8.53 18.02 -5.23
C ASP A 36 8.81 19.11 -4.22
N VAL A 37 8.75 18.76 -2.94
CA VAL A 37 8.98 19.67 -1.82
C VAL A 37 10.27 19.31 -1.10
N LEU A 38 10.47 18.02 -0.81
CA LEU A 38 11.61 17.54 -0.04
C LEU A 38 11.92 16.08 -0.36
N TRP A 39 13.19 15.70 -0.26
CA TRP A 39 13.66 14.33 -0.41
C TRP A 39 14.48 13.92 0.82
N CYS A 40 14.14 12.77 1.40
CA CYS A 40 14.79 12.21 2.57
C CYS A 40 15.20 10.74 2.30
N GLY A 41 16.20 10.23 3.03
CA GLY A 41 16.67 8.84 2.94
C GLY A 41 17.68 8.60 1.81
N PHE A 42 17.69 7.39 1.26
CA PHE A 42 18.64 7.01 0.21
C PHE A 42 18.14 5.86 -0.65
N LEU A 43 18.77 5.68 -1.82
CA LEU A 43 18.49 4.57 -2.72
C LEU A 43 19.76 3.78 -3.06
N ASP A 44 19.72 2.48 -2.81
CA ASP A 44 20.69 1.52 -3.33
C ASP A 44 20.39 1.14 -4.79
N GLN A 45 21.38 0.60 -5.50
CA GLN A 45 21.23 0.26 -6.93
C GLN A 45 20.63 -1.12 -7.13
N TYR A 46 19.78 -1.27 -8.14
CA TYR A 46 19.26 -2.56 -8.55
C TYR A 46 20.38 -3.52 -8.98
N ASN A 47 20.26 -4.77 -8.57
CA ASN A 47 21.15 -5.85 -8.94
C ASN A 47 20.67 -6.56 -10.21
N ASP A 48 21.23 -6.20 -11.36
CA ASP A 48 20.88 -6.78 -12.67
C ASP A 48 21.00 -8.33 -12.76
N ALA A 49 21.69 -8.99 -11.81
CA ALA A 49 21.72 -10.44 -11.75
C ALA A 49 20.32 -11.05 -11.51
N TYR A 50 19.40 -10.31 -10.89
CA TYR A 50 18.03 -10.76 -10.62
C TYR A 50 17.15 -10.82 -11.87
N ASP A 51 17.61 -10.26 -13.01
CA ASP A 51 16.93 -10.43 -14.29
C ASP A 51 17.13 -11.83 -14.89
N LYS A 52 18.11 -12.59 -14.39
CA LYS A 52 18.40 -13.96 -14.84
C LYS A 52 17.68 -15.04 -14.03
N VAL A 53 16.99 -14.65 -12.95
CA VAL A 53 16.25 -15.58 -12.10
C VAL A 53 15.08 -16.18 -12.88
N SER A 54 14.93 -17.51 -12.80
CA SER A 54 13.90 -18.29 -13.50
C SER A 54 13.42 -19.44 -12.63
N ALA A 55 12.31 -20.10 -12.99
CA ALA A 55 11.83 -21.25 -12.23
C ALA A 55 12.83 -22.42 -12.24
N LYS A 56 13.62 -22.54 -13.31
CA LYS A 56 14.70 -23.54 -13.44
C LYS A 56 15.94 -23.21 -12.60
N GLN A 57 16.19 -21.92 -12.36
CA GLN A 57 17.30 -21.43 -11.54
C GLN A 57 16.77 -20.37 -10.56
N PRO A 58 16.01 -20.80 -9.54
CA PRO A 58 15.41 -19.88 -8.59
C PRO A 58 16.46 -19.34 -7.63
N ALA A 59 16.25 -18.13 -7.12
CA ALA A 59 17.08 -17.54 -6.08
C ALA A 59 16.41 -17.71 -4.70
N PRO A 60 17.10 -18.22 -3.66
CA PRO A 60 16.55 -18.23 -2.31
C PRO A 60 16.22 -16.81 -1.84
N LEU A 61 15.02 -16.62 -1.28
CA LEU A 61 14.67 -15.37 -0.61
C LEU A 61 15.32 -15.37 0.78
N LYS A 62 16.12 -14.36 1.07
CA LYS A 62 16.89 -14.21 2.30
C LYS A 62 16.12 -13.30 3.25
N ARG A 63 16.20 -13.61 4.54
CA ARG A 63 15.73 -12.70 5.59
C ARG A 63 16.67 -11.51 5.69
N MET A 64 16.12 -10.31 5.60
CA MET A 64 16.84 -9.04 5.71
C MET A 64 16.84 -8.58 7.18
N ALA A 65 17.46 -9.39 8.04
CA ALA A 65 17.35 -9.24 9.50
C ALA A 65 17.98 -7.96 10.07
N THR A 66 18.87 -7.30 9.34
CA THR A 66 19.52 -6.05 9.76
C THR A 66 18.82 -4.82 9.19
N LYS A 67 17.69 -4.97 8.49
CA LYS A 67 16.97 -3.88 7.85
C LYS A 67 15.73 -3.47 8.64
N GLU A 68 15.62 -2.18 8.93
CA GLU A 68 14.42 -1.59 9.53
C GLU A 68 13.49 -0.99 8.48
N PHE A 69 12.19 -1.19 8.68
CA PHE A 69 11.12 -0.67 7.84
C PHE A 69 10.15 0.11 8.72
N TYR A 70 9.82 1.34 8.33
CA TYR A 70 9.03 2.26 9.16
C TYR A 70 7.63 2.46 8.57
N PRO A 71 6.59 1.79 9.08
CA PRO A 71 5.21 2.00 8.68
C PRO A 71 4.58 3.23 9.38
N VAL A 72 5.28 4.37 9.39
CA VAL A 72 4.85 5.60 10.10
C VAL A 72 3.63 6.21 9.41
N THR A 73 2.59 6.54 10.19
CA THR A 73 1.38 7.23 9.70
C THR A 73 1.65 8.71 9.43
N THR A 74 0.62 9.49 9.11
CA THR A 74 0.74 10.90 8.70
C THR A 74 1.05 11.81 9.87
N THR A 75 0.34 11.69 11.01
CA THR A 75 0.55 12.56 12.19
C THR A 75 1.86 12.28 12.90
N ASP A 76 2.39 11.07 12.79
CA ASP A 76 3.65 10.67 13.43
C ASP A 76 4.87 10.98 12.55
N ASP A 77 4.66 11.56 11.37
CA ASP A 77 5.72 11.95 10.46
C ASP A 77 6.19 13.38 10.78
N PRO A 78 7.41 13.56 11.34
CA PRO A 78 7.89 14.89 11.75
C PRO A 78 8.11 15.82 10.56
N VAL A 79 8.31 15.28 9.36
CA VAL A 79 8.44 16.09 8.15
C VAL A 79 7.07 16.58 7.69
N LEU A 80 6.03 15.74 7.67
CA LEU A 80 4.67 16.20 7.33
C LEU A 80 4.15 17.21 8.35
N GLU A 81 4.40 17.00 9.64
CA GLU A 81 4.08 17.97 10.69
C GLU A 81 4.77 19.31 10.41
N LYS A 82 6.08 19.30 10.18
CA LYS A 82 6.83 20.52 9.86
C LYS A 82 6.31 21.21 8.59
N LEU A 83 6.01 20.45 7.53
CA LEU A 83 5.45 21.01 6.30
C LEU A 83 4.09 21.67 6.54
N ALA A 84 3.27 21.11 7.43
CA ALA A 84 2.00 21.73 7.82
C ALA A 84 2.20 23.03 8.60
N VAL A 85 3.16 23.05 9.54
CA VAL A 85 3.52 24.26 10.32
C VAL A 85 4.11 25.35 9.43
N ASP A 86 4.96 24.97 8.47
CA ASP A 86 5.59 25.89 7.51
C ASP A 86 4.61 26.43 6.43
N GLY A 87 3.33 26.05 6.50
CA GLY A 87 2.30 26.54 5.58
C GLY A 87 2.29 25.84 4.22
N ILE A 88 3.06 24.76 4.03
CA ILE A 88 3.15 24.07 2.75
C ILE A 88 1.80 23.44 2.42
N GLY A 89 1.30 23.72 1.21
CA GLY A 89 -0.07 23.39 0.80
C GLY A 89 -1.04 24.57 0.88
N GLY A 90 -0.60 25.71 1.42
CA GLY A 90 -1.46 26.86 1.69
C GLY A 90 -2.13 26.76 3.06
N ALA A 91 -1.56 25.99 3.99
CA ALA A 91 -2.02 25.92 5.36
C ALA A 91 -1.89 27.31 6.01
N GLY A 92 -3.00 27.86 6.51
CA GLY A 92 -3.05 29.21 7.07
C GLY A 92 -3.20 30.35 6.06
N GLU A 93 -3.28 30.07 4.75
CA GLU A 93 -3.48 31.08 3.70
C GLU A 93 -4.96 31.22 3.30
N GLY A 94 -5.71 32.07 4.01
CA GLY A 94 -7.10 32.40 3.65
C GLY A 94 -8.02 31.17 3.65
N ASP A 95 -8.78 30.97 2.56
CA ASP A 95 -9.72 29.85 2.41
C ASP A 95 -9.09 28.58 1.80
N LYS A 96 -7.75 28.51 1.69
CA LYS A 96 -7.07 27.35 1.14
C LYS A 96 -7.20 26.13 2.05
N LYS A 97 -7.46 24.99 1.42
CA LYS A 97 -7.61 23.67 2.04
C LYS A 97 -6.34 22.87 1.81
N SER A 98 -5.79 22.32 2.89
CA SER A 98 -4.60 21.46 2.83
C SER A 98 -4.91 20.08 3.41
N ILE A 99 -4.39 19.05 2.73
CA ILE A 99 -4.52 17.65 3.14
C ILE A 99 -3.12 17.07 3.23
N PHE A 100 -2.80 16.43 4.35
CA PHE A 100 -1.55 15.71 4.58
C PHE A 100 -1.84 14.20 4.65
N VAL A 101 -1.03 13.40 3.95
CA VAL A 101 -1.25 11.96 3.83
C VAL A 101 0.03 11.20 3.45
N THR A 102 0.06 9.89 3.66
CA THR A 102 1.06 8.98 3.07
C THR A 102 0.55 8.31 1.79
N ASP A 103 1.45 7.87 0.91
CA ASP A 103 1.07 7.21 -0.33
C ASP A 103 0.28 5.91 -0.12
N ASN A 104 0.52 5.17 0.97
CA ASN A 104 -0.23 3.96 1.32
C ASN A 104 -1.72 4.28 1.53
N ILE A 105 -2.02 5.30 2.34
CA ILE A 105 -3.40 5.74 2.62
C ILE A 105 -4.03 6.35 1.36
N LEU A 106 -3.26 7.18 0.64
CA LEU A 106 -3.73 7.83 -0.58
C LEU A 106 -4.07 6.82 -1.69
N ALA A 107 -3.18 5.87 -1.95
CA ALA A 107 -3.38 4.79 -2.91
C ALA A 107 -4.54 3.88 -2.50
N HIS A 108 -4.73 3.65 -1.20
CA HIS A 108 -5.87 2.92 -0.67
C HIS A 108 -7.18 3.58 -1.06
N LEU A 109 -7.34 4.88 -0.78
CA LEU A 109 -8.54 5.66 -1.15
C LEU A 109 -8.75 5.73 -2.67
N MET A 110 -7.69 5.95 -3.45
CA MET A 110 -7.76 6.02 -4.91
C MET A 110 -8.24 4.71 -5.56
N THR A 111 -8.01 3.57 -4.91
CA THR A 111 -8.25 2.24 -5.48
C THR A 111 -9.28 1.42 -4.70
N CYS A 112 -9.93 2.02 -3.70
CA CYS A 112 -10.82 1.33 -2.75
C CYS A 112 -12.04 0.66 -3.38
N SER A 113 -12.41 1.02 -4.62
CA SER A 113 -13.47 0.34 -5.38
C SER A 113 -13.18 -1.13 -5.66
N ARG A 114 -11.90 -1.54 -5.57
CA ARG A 114 -11.46 -2.93 -5.70
C ARG A 114 -11.33 -3.67 -4.37
N SER A 115 -11.43 -2.97 -3.24
CA SER A 115 -11.33 -3.59 -1.91
C SER A 115 -12.52 -4.53 -1.67
N VAL A 116 -12.24 -5.63 -0.98
CA VAL A 116 -13.24 -6.60 -0.51
C VAL A 116 -13.20 -6.65 1.00
N TYR A 117 -12.01 -6.82 1.59
CA TYR A 117 -11.83 -6.90 3.02
C TYR A 117 -12.18 -5.58 3.71
N PRO A 118 -12.71 -5.62 4.94
CA PRO A 118 -12.99 -4.43 5.72
C PRO A 118 -11.69 -3.74 6.13
N TRP A 119 -11.75 -2.42 6.19
CA TRP A 119 -10.65 -1.55 6.56
C TRP A 119 -11.22 -0.27 7.15
N ASP A 120 -10.39 0.46 7.90
CA ASP A 120 -10.72 1.77 8.44
C ASP A 120 -9.54 2.73 8.32
N LEU A 121 -9.88 4.02 8.28
CA LEU A 121 -8.96 5.15 8.27
C LEU A 121 -9.46 6.19 9.28
N VAL A 122 -8.52 6.86 9.93
CA VAL A 122 -8.78 7.99 10.83
C VAL A 122 -8.58 9.28 10.05
N ILE A 123 -9.49 10.24 10.24
CA ILE A 123 -9.42 11.56 9.61
C ILE A 123 -9.49 12.59 10.72
N GLN A 124 -8.43 13.40 10.87
CA GLN A 124 -8.41 14.52 11.80
C GLN A 124 -8.59 15.82 11.02
N LYS A 125 -9.67 16.55 11.32
CA LYS A 125 -9.88 17.91 10.82
C LYS A 125 -9.62 18.90 11.94
N THR A 126 -8.63 19.76 11.75
CA THR A 126 -8.26 20.81 12.72
C THR A 126 -9.17 22.05 12.61
N ALA A 127 -9.16 22.91 13.62
CA ALA A 127 -9.84 24.23 13.60
C ALA A 127 -9.48 25.08 12.38
N GLY A 128 -8.22 24.99 11.92
CA GLY A 128 -7.72 25.69 10.73
C GLY A 128 -8.15 25.05 9.39
N GLY A 129 -8.95 23.98 9.42
CA GLY A 129 -9.44 23.29 8.22
C GLY A 129 -8.43 22.34 7.58
N LEU A 130 -7.25 22.13 8.18
CA LEU A 130 -6.29 21.13 7.74
C LEU A 130 -6.84 19.73 7.97
N LEU A 131 -6.63 18.85 7.00
CA LEU A 131 -6.95 17.42 7.10
C LEU A 131 -5.68 16.59 7.21
N PHE A 132 -5.64 15.73 8.21
CA PHE A 132 -4.66 14.65 8.33
C PHE A 132 -5.39 13.32 8.15
N LEU A 133 -4.88 12.49 7.25
CA LEU A 133 -5.44 11.16 6.97
C LEU A 133 -4.50 10.11 7.53
N ASP A 134 -4.96 9.34 8.51
CA ASP A 134 -4.15 8.41 9.28
C ASP A 134 -4.67 6.98 9.21
N LYS A 135 -3.76 6.05 9.49
CA LYS A 135 -4.09 4.67 9.84
C LYS A 135 -3.89 4.51 11.35
N ARG A 136 -4.67 3.63 11.97
CA ARG A 136 -4.43 3.23 13.36
C ARG A 136 -3.14 2.43 13.50
N ASP A 137 -2.66 2.36 14.73
CA ASP A 137 -1.68 1.33 15.10
C ASP A 137 -2.23 -0.06 14.86
N ASN A 138 -1.35 -0.95 14.41
CA ASN A 138 -1.70 -2.32 14.00
C ASN A 138 -2.82 -2.38 12.93
N SER A 139 -2.96 -1.34 12.11
CA SER A 139 -3.93 -1.33 11.02
C SER A 139 -3.65 -2.45 10.03
N GLN A 140 -4.72 -3.03 9.49
CA GLN A 140 -4.63 -4.00 8.39
C GLN A 140 -3.98 -3.41 7.13
N LEU A 141 -3.88 -2.08 7.04
CA LEU A 141 -3.18 -1.38 5.95
C LEU A 141 -1.66 -1.61 5.94
N ASP A 142 -1.07 -2.05 7.05
CA ASP A 142 0.36 -2.40 7.13
C ASP A 142 0.65 -3.78 6.56
N TYR A 143 -0.40 -4.59 6.36
CA TYR A 143 -0.30 -5.94 5.85
C TYR A 143 -0.76 -6.04 4.39
N LEU A 144 -0.09 -6.91 3.63
CA LEU A 144 -0.44 -7.17 2.24
C LEU A 144 -1.48 -8.28 2.14
N SER A 145 -2.69 -7.96 1.67
CA SER A 145 -3.71 -8.99 1.46
C SER A 145 -3.28 -10.04 0.41
N VAL A 146 -3.71 -11.29 0.59
CA VAL A 146 -3.42 -12.40 -0.33
C VAL A 146 -4.74 -12.97 -0.82
N TRP A 147 -4.93 -12.92 -2.14
CA TRP A 147 -6.12 -13.47 -2.80
C TRP A 147 -7.45 -12.87 -2.33
N GLU A 148 -7.41 -11.63 -1.86
CA GLU A 148 -8.59 -10.89 -1.38
C GLU A 148 -9.73 -10.82 -2.40
N THR A 149 -9.39 -10.67 -3.68
CA THR A 149 -10.37 -10.54 -4.76
C THR A 149 -10.59 -11.86 -5.51
N ALA A 150 -10.06 -12.97 -5.00
CA ALA A 150 -10.30 -14.29 -5.55
C ALA A 150 -11.74 -14.73 -5.31
N TYR A 151 -12.26 -15.59 -6.18
CA TYR A 151 -13.59 -16.17 -6.00
C TYR A 151 -13.69 -16.98 -4.70
N ASN A 152 -12.62 -17.71 -4.37
CA ASN A 152 -12.46 -18.44 -3.12
C ASN A 152 -11.32 -17.80 -2.32
N ALA A 153 -11.56 -16.61 -1.77
CA ALA A 153 -10.57 -15.93 -0.94
C ALA A 153 -10.25 -16.72 0.34
N PRO A 154 -9.04 -16.62 0.89
CA PRO A 154 -8.71 -17.18 2.20
C PRO A 154 -9.73 -16.74 3.25
N GLN A 155 -10.07 -17.65 4.16
CA GLN A 155 -11.07 -17.42 5.20
C GLN A 155 -10.41 -17.46 6.58
N PRO A 156 -10.88 -16.67 7.55
CA PRO A 156 -10.44 -16.80 8.94
C PRO A 156 -10.73 -18.22 9.47
N PRO A 157 -10.05 -18.66 10.54
CA PRO A 157 -10.38 -19.92 11.21
C PRO A 157 -11.86 -19.97 11.56
N LYS A 158 -12.48 -21.15 11.43
CA LYS A 158 -13.79 -21.38 12.04
C LYS A 158 -13.63 -21.57 13.54
N ASP A 159 -14.67 -21.24 14.30
CA ASP A 159 -14.68 -21.43 15.75
C ASP A 159 -14.35 -22.89 16.10
N GLY A 160 -13.26 -23.09 16.85
CA GLY A 160 -12.80 -24.42 17.28
C GLY A 160 -11.86 -25.16 16.32
N GLU A 161 -11.46 -24.56 15.18
CA GLU A 161 -10.38 -25.09 14.34
C GLU A 161 -9.00 -24.60 14.83
N ASP A 162 -8.01 -25.50 14.83
CA ASP A 162 -6.67 -25.28 15.39
C ASP A 162 -5.98 -24.02 14.84
N GLY A 163 -5.30 -23.30 15.75
CA GLY A 163 -4.50 -22.11 15.46
C GLY A 163 -3.30 -22.36 14.53
N ASP A 164 -3.00 -23.60 14.14
CA ASP A 164 -1.84 -23.98 13.32
C ASP A 164 -2.04 -23.79 11.80
N ASN A 165 -3.23 -23.38 11.35
CA ASN A 165 -3.47 -23.14 9.93
C ASN A 165 -2.68 -21.91 9.42
N ILE A 166 -1.55 -22.16 8.74
CA ILE A 166 -0.70 -21.11 8.14
C ILE A 166 -1.34 -20.34 6.97
N ASN A 167 -2.55 -20.71 6.55
CA ASN A 167 -3.21 -20.18 5.36
C ASN A 167 -4.45 -19.31 5.66
N THR A 168 -4.57 -18.81 6.88
CA THR A 168 -5.56 -17.78 7.24
C THR A 168 -5.18 -16.42 6.61
N PRO A 169 -6.14 -15.53 6.31
CA PRO A 169 -5.87 -14.19 5.77
C PRO A 169 -4.77 -13.41 6.52
N GLU A 170 -4.81 -13.44 7.85
CA GLU A 170 -3.86 -12.74 8.72
C GLU A 170 -2.44 -13.29 8.57
N ARG A 171 -2.25 -14.61 8.74
CA ARG A 171 -0.94 -15.27 8.59
C ARG A 171 -0.37 -15.12 7.18
N LEU A 172 -1.21 -15.24 6.14
CA LEU A 172 -0.80 -15.00 4.77
C LEU A 172 -0.43 -13.53 4.54
N GLY A 173 -1.11 -12.60 5.20
CA GLY A 173 -0.80 -11.17 5.14
C GLY A 173 0.56 -10.83 5.76
N LEU A 174 0.83 -11.36 6.95
CA LEU A 174 2.12 -11.23 7.63
C LEU A 174 3.27 -11.82 6.79
N GLU A 175 3.05 -13.03 6.25
CA GLU A 175 4.02 -13.69 5.36
C GLU A 175 4.26 -12.86 4.10
N ALA A 176 3.20 -12.38 3.43
CA ALA A 176 3.32 -11.58 2.21
C ALA A 176 4.07 -10.26 2.46
N THR A 177 3.79 -9.57 3.57
CA THR A 177 4.52 -8.35 3.97
C THR A 177 6.00 -8.64 4.19
N THR A 178 6.32 -9.72 4.90
CA THR A 178 7.71 -10.14 5.16
C THR A 178 8.44 -10.50 3.85
N ILE A 179 7.77 -11.22 2.94
CA ILE A 179 8.31 -11.53 1.61
C ILE A 179 8.61 -10.24 0.84
N ASN A 180 7.69 -9.27 0.87
CA ASN A 180 7.82 -8.02 0.14
C ASN A 180 8.97 -7.16 0.66
N GLN A 181 9.10 -7.04 1.99
CA GLN A 181 10.21 -6.37 2.66
C GLN A 181 11.56 -7.02 2.32
N ASN A 182 11.65 -8.35 2.47
CA ASN A 182 12.88 -9.08 2.15
C ASN A 182 13.27 -8.92 0.68
N PHE A 183 12.31 -9.07 -0.22
CA PHE A 183 12.52 -8.95 -1.66
C PHE A 183 13.01 -7.54 -2.04
N SER A 184 12.37 -6.49 -1.54
CA SER A 184 12.68 -5.11 -1.92
C SER A 184 14.13 -4.74 -1.63
N GLN A 185 14.71 -5.29 -0.56
CA GLN A 185 16.09 -5.04 -0.17
C GLN A 185 17.09 -6.04 -0.77
N GLN A 186 16.71 -7.32 -0.90
CA GLN A 186 17.61 -8.34 -1.40
C GLN A 186 18.01 -8.13 -2.88
N ILE A 187 17.14 -7.52 -3.68
CA ILE A 187 17.41 -7.24 -5.11
C ILE A 187 18.34 -6.05 -5.34
N LEU A 188 18.88 -5.45 -4.28
CA LEU A 188 19.72 -4.26 -4.35
C LEU A 188 21.20 -4.59 -4.12
N ARG A 189 22.07 -3.65 -4.49
CA ARG A 189 23.50 -3.63 -4.19
C ARG A 189 23.81 -2.31 -3.49
N LYS A 190 24.54 -2.39 -2.37
CA LYS A 190 25.00 -1.20 -1.62
C LYS A 190 26.02 -0.35 -2.40
N VAL A 191 26.58 -0.86 -3.49
CA VAL A 191 27.54 -0.12 -4.32
C VAL A 191 26.80 0.89 -5.18
N GLY A 192 27.17 2.16 -5.04
CA GLY A 192 26.60 3.26 -5.80
C GLY A 192 25.29 3.79 -5.24
N ARG A 193 25.13 3.70 -3.92
CA ARG A 193 24.07 4.38 -3.16
C ARG A 193 23.97 5.85 -3.57
N LYS A 194 22.74 6.34 -3.67
CA LYS A 194 22.40 7.75 -3.83
C LYS A 194 21.74 8.24 -2.55
N GLU A 195 22.41 9.14 -1.84
CA GLU A 195 21.81 9.88 -0.73
C GLU A 195 20.84 10.94 -1.27
N MET A 196 19.76 11.19 -0.54
CA MET A 196 18.83 12.30 -0.81
C MET A 196 19.27 13.58 -0.08
N ASP A 197 18.44 14.62 -0.13
CA ASP A 197 18.78 15.93 0.44
C ASP A 197 18.91 15.89 1.97
N LEU A 198 18.11 15.04 2.62
CA LEU A 198 18.13 14.78 4.06
C LEU A 198 18.23 13.27 4.37
N PRO A 199 18.70 12.87 5.56
CA PRO A 199 18.71 11.47 5.98
C PRO A 199 17.29 10.90 6.14
N ASN A 200 17.18 9.61 6.44
CA ASN A 200 15.89 9.00 6.79
C ASN A 200 15.32 9.69 8.05
N PRO A 201 14.11 10.28 8.02
CA PRO A 201 13.57 11.04 9.15
C PRO A 201 13.08 10.16 10.31
N PHE A 202 13.08 8.83 10.15
CA PHE A 202 12.58 7.87 11.13
C PHE A 202 13.68 7.00 11.74
N PHE A 203 14.92 7.14 11.27
CA PHE A 203 16.05 6.35 11.74
C PHE A 203 16.99 7.21 12.57
N ASP A 204 17.28 6.75 13.78
CA ASP A 204 18.32 7.32 14.62
C ASP A 204 19.56 6.42 14.56
N GLU A 205 20.68 6.98 14.10
CA GLU A 205 21.96 6.25 14.01
C GLU A 205 22.53 5.92 15.39
N ASP A 206 22.26 6.74 16.40
CA ASP A 206 22.80 6.56 17.75
C ASP A 206 22.12 5.40 18.49
N ASP A 207 20.87 5.09 18.14
CA ASP A 207 20.05 4.01 18.72
C ASP A 207 20.01 2.74 17.85
N ALA A 208 20.79 2.68 16.77
CA ALA A 208 20.63 1.67 15.73
C ALA A 208 21.01 0.23 16.13
N ASP A 209 21.77 -0.02 17.21
CA ASP A 209 22.15 -1.36 17.70
C ASP A 209 22.62 -2.37 16.62
N GLY A 210 23.33 -1.88 15.58
CA GLY A 210 23.82 -2.69 14.45
C GLY A 210 22.80 -2.94 13.32
N MET A 211 21.62 -2.34 13.43
CA MET A 211 20.61 -2.23 12.39
C MET A 211 20.94 -1.09 11.42
N GLU A 212 20.31 -1.14 10.25
CA GLU A 212 20.36 -0.08 9.27
C GLU A 212 18.96 0.11 8.65
N PRO A 213 18.58 1.32 8.24
CA PRO A 213 17.33 1.52 7.55
C PRO A 213 17.33 0.77 6.21
N ALA A 214 16.15 0.32 5.80
CA ALA A 214 15.92 -0.13 4.44
C ALA A 214 16.30 0.97 3.43
N SER A 215 16.74 0.56 2.23
CA SER A 215 16.89 1.46 1.08
C SER A 215 15.53 1.97 0.66
N VAL A 216 15.20 3.18 1.13
CA VAL A 216 13.98 3.92 0.81
C VAL A 216 14.34 5.40 0.72
N ALA A 217 13.88 6.05 -0.35
CA ALA A 217 13.81 7.50 -0.41
C ALA A 217 12.37 7.95 -0.22
N TYR A 218 12.17 8.80 0.78
CA TYR A 218 10.90 9.47 1.04
C TYR A 218 10.87 10.77 0.24
N ARG A 219 9.92 10.88 -0.68
CA ARG A 219 9.71 12.03 -1.55
C ARG A 219 8.42 12.70 -1.16
N TYR A 220 8.52 13.89 -0.57
CA TYR A 220 7.38 14.71 -0.16
C TYR A 220 6.96 15.57 -1.35
N ARG A 221 5.70 15.43 -1.77
CA ARG A 221 5.19 16.05 -3.01
C ARG A 221 3.90 16.77 -2.72
N LYS A 222 3.73 17.94 -3.34
CA LYS A 222 2.47 18.67 -3.36
C LYS A 222 1.75 18.50 -4.70
N PHE A 223 0.43 18.39 -4.64
CA PHE A 223 -0.47 18.27 -5.78
C PHE A 223 -1.59 19.30 -5.63
N GLU A 224 -1.69 20.21 -6.59
CA GLU A 224 -2.80 21.17 -6.64
C GLU A 224 -4.01 20.44 -7.19
N LEU A 225 -4.98 20.12 -6.32
CA LEU A 225 -6.20 19.46 -6.75
C LEU A 225 -7.06 20.49 -7.50
N ASP A 226 -7.33 21.63 -6.88
CA ASP A 226 -8.06 22.74 -7.49
C ASP A 226 -7.49 24.06 -6.97
N PRO A 227 -7.95 25.24 -7.44
CA PRO A 227 -7.35 26.52 -7.04
C PRO A 227 -7.30 26.77 -5.53
N ASN A 228 -8.14 26.08 -4.75
CA ASN A 228 -8.25 26.27 -3.31
C ASN A 228 -7.88 25.02 -2.50
N THR A 229 -7.42 23.94 -3.13
CA THR A 229 -7.19 22.66 -2.45
C THR A 229 -5.86 22.05 -2.86
N THR A 230 -4.96 21.88 -1.88
CA THR A 230 -3.65 21.27 -2.08
C THR A 230 -3.53 19.99 -1.25
N LEU A 231 -2.99 18.95 -1.86
CA LEU A 231 -2.60 17.72 -1.20
C LEU A 231 -1.09 17.69 -1.04
N VAL A 232 -0.59 17.40 0.15
CA VAL A 232 0.82 17.11 0.44
C VAL A 232 0.92 15.64 0.83
N CYS A 233 1.77 14.90 0.13
CA CYS A 233 1.88 13.45 0.27
C CYS A 233 3.33 13.01 0.41
N ARG A 234 3.63 12.17 1.41
CA ARG A 234 4.88 11.39 1.46
C ARG A 234 4.74 10.18 0.54
N THR A 235 5.64 10.08 -0.44
CA THR A 235 5.71 8.95 -1.37
C THR A 235 7.04 8.22 -1.24
N GLU A 236 7.10 6.94 -1.65
CA GLU A 236 8.28 6.10 -1.45
C GLU A 236 8.87 5.56 -2.75
N LEU A 237 10.21 5.54 -2.82
CA LEU A 237 11.00 4.88 -3.86
C LEU A 237 11.95 3.88 -3.21
N HIS A 238 12.18 2.72 -3.84
CA HIS A 238 12.89 1.59 -3.20
C HIS A 238 14.29 1.34 -3.78
N GLY A 239 14.59 1.83 -4.99
CA GLY A 239 15.96 1.76 -5.52
C GLY A 239 16.19 2.52 -6.82
N LEU A 240 17.40 2.37 -7.37
CA LEU A 240 17.81 2.96 -8.65
C LEU A 240 18.18 1.92 -9.70
N VAL A 241 17.59 2.06 -10.89
CA VAL A 241 17.94 1.29 -12.08
C VAL A 241 18.87 2.12 -12.96
N LYS A 242 19.96 1.52 -13.47
CA LYS A 242 20.94 2.19 -14.35
C LYS A 242 21.42 3.55 -13.82
N LYS A 243 21.54 3.69 -12.49
CA LYS A 243 21.98 4.89 -11.74
C LYS A 243 21.07 6.12 -11.79
N SER A 244 20.05 6.16 -12.64
CA SER A 244 19.24 7.37 -12.84
C SER A 244 17.73 7.15 -12.83
N GLN A 245 17.26 5.92 -13.03
CA GLN A 245 15.83 5.62 -13.07
C GLN A 245 15.36 5.21 -11.68
N TYR A 246 14.37 5.92 -11.16
CA TYR A 246 13.78 5.59 -9.87
C TYR A 246 12.87 4.37 -10.00
N MET A 247 12.92 3.46 -9.03
CA MET A 247 12.03 2.31 -9.03
C MET A 247 11.30 2.11 -7.70
N THR A 248 10.08 1.58 -7.81
CA THR A 248 9.42 0.83 -6.74
C THR A 248 9.62 -0.67 -6.97
N ALA A 249 9.58 -1.43 -5.88
CA ALA A 249 9.79 -2.88 -5.88
C ALA A 249 8.78 -3.56 -4.97
N PHE A 250 8.07 -4.56 -5.52
CA PHE A 250 7.05 -5.34 -4.83
C PHE A 250 7.20 -6.83 -5.12
N ALA A 251 6.65 -7.69 -4.26
CA ALA A 251 6.69 -9.14 -4.42
C ALA A 251 5.28 -9.73 -4.37
N LEU A 252 4.88 -10.36 -5.48
CA LEU A 252 3.77 -11.31 -5.46
C LEU A 252 4.22 -12.60 -4.80
N ASN A 253 3.33 -13.20 -4.00
CA ASN A 253 3.55 -14.46 -3.33
C ASN A 253 2.55 -15.52 -3.82
N GLU A 254 3.04 -16.71 -4.14
CA GLU A 254 2.21 -17.85 -4.49
C GLU A 254 1.65 -18.50 -3.22
N TYR A 255 0.33 -18.49 -3.10
CA TYR A 255 -0.42 -19.29 -2.16
C TYR A 255 -1.03 -20.49 -2.88
N ILE A 256 -0.77 -21.70 -2.37
CA ILE A 256 -1.37 -22.94 -2.87
C ILE A 256 -2.46 -23.35 -1.88
N PRO A 257 -3.75 -23.19 -2.21
CA PRO A 257 -4.82 -23.60 -1.32
C PRO A 257 -4.83 -25.12 -1.13
N PRO A 258 -5.19 -25.62 0.07
CA PRO A 258 -5.37 -27.04 0.27
C PRO A 258 -6.47 -27.56 -0.67
N PRO A 259 -6.39 -28.84 -1.08
CA PRO A 259 -7.42 -29.44 -1.90
C PRO A 259 -8.78 -29.34 -1.18
N PRO A 260 -9.89 -29.11 -1.92
CA PRO A 260 -11.22 -29.09 -1.35
C PRO A 260 -11.52 -30.38 -0.60
N THR A 261 -12.11 -30.26 0.59
CA THR A 261 -12.53 -31.42 1.43
C THR A 261 -13.61 -32.28 0.77
N ASN A 262 -14.28 -31.76 -0.27
CA ASN A 262 -15.43 -32.40 -0.91
C ASN A 262 -15.03 -33.25 -2.13
N GLY A 263 -13.75 -33.61 -2.29
CA GLY A 263 -13.26 -34.38 -3.44
C GLY A 263 -13.26 -33.62 -4.77
N ALA A 264 -13.57 -32.32 -4.76
CA ALA A 264 -13.41 -31.48 -5.93
C ALA A 264 -11.92 -31.33 -6.27
N PRO A 265 -11.54 -31.29 -7.55
CA PRO A 265 -10.15 -31.13 -7.94
C PRO A 265 -9.55 -29.88 -7.29
N ALA A 266 -8.28 -29.98 -6.87
CA ALA A 266 -7.54 -28.84 -6.33
C ALA A 266 -7.66 -27.66 -7.31
N THR A 267 -8.00 -26.47 -6.79
CA THR A 267 -8.26 -25.27 -7.61
C THR A 267 -7.04 -24.82 -8.40
N GLN A 268 -5.84 -25.25 -8.01
CA GLN A 268 -4.61 -25.13 -8.80
C GLN A 268 -4.01 -26.52 -9.05
N SER A 269 -4.17 -27.04 -10.27
CA SER A 269 -3.45 -28.23 -10.72
C SER A 269 -2.03 -27.94 -11.22
N GLN A 270 -1.66 -26.66 -11.41
CA GLN A 270 -0.37 -26.23 -11.94
C GLN A 270 0.17 -25.03 -11.15
N THR A 271 1.43 -25.12 -10.74
CA THR A 271 2.11 -24.11 -9.92
C THR A 271 2.84 -23.08 -10.77
N TRP A 272 3.32 -21.99 -10.17
CA TRP A 272 4.17 -21.02 -10.84
C TRP A 272 5.46 -21.64 -11.33
N ARG A 273 6.02 -22.64 -10.62
CA ARG A 273 7.24 -23.36 -11.06
C ARG A 273 7.06 -24.01 -12.43
N ASP A 274 5.85 -24.46 -12.73
CA ASP A 274 5.54 -25.13 -14.00
C ASP A 274 5.31 -24.12 -15.15
N ARG A 275 4.90 -22.89 -14.81
CA ARG A 275 4.32 -21.94 -15.79
C ARG A 275 5.01 -20.61 -15.94
N ILE A 276 5.74 -20.10 -14.94
CA ILE A 276 6.22 -18.70 -14.96
C ILE A 276 7.26 -18.44 -16.07
N ASP A 277 8.00 -19.47 -16.49
CA ASP A 277 9.00 -19.35 -17.57
C ASP A 277 8.36 -19.37 -18.97
N SER A 278 7.27 -20.11 -19.17
CA SER A 278 6.64 -20.33 -20.49
C SER A 278 5.32 -19.58 -20.69
N GLN A 279 4.60 -19.29 -19.61
CA GLN A 279 3.24 -18.73 -19.59
C GLN A 279 3.10 -17.60 -18.57
N ARG A 280 4.14 -16.76 -18.43
CA ARG A 280 4.16 -15.64 -17.48
C ARG A 280 2.93 -14.74 -17.53
N GLY A 281 2.44 -14.44 -18.75
CA GLY A 281 1.23 -13.64 -18.94
C GLY A 281 -0.01 -14.28 -18.32
N SER A 282 -0.13 -15.62 -18.36
CA SER A 282 -1.22 -16.35 -17.71
C SER A 282 -1.11 -16.32 -16.19
N VAL A 283 0.11 -16.48 -15.64
CA VAL A 283 0.35 -16.35 -14.20
C VAL A 283 -0.04 -14.96 -13.72
N LEU A 284 0.43 -13.91 -14.40
CA LEU A 284 0.08 -12.53 -14.07
C LEU A 284 -1.42 -12.27 -14.19
N ALA A 285 -2.09 -12.77 -15.23
CA ALA A 285 -3.54 -12.60 -15.39
C ALA A 285 -4.33 -13.26 -14.24
N ASN A 286 -3.88 -14.42 -13.74
CA ASN A 286 -4.44 -15.05 -12.56
C ASN A 286 -4.26 -14.18 -11.31
N GLU A 287 -3.05 -13.63 -11.12
CA GLU A 287 -2.78 -12.75 -9.98
C GLU A 287 -3.53 -11.41 -10.06
N LEU A 288 -3.75 -10.88 -11.27
CA LEU A 288 -4.59 -9.70 -11.47
C LEU A 288 -6.04 -9.92 -11.06
N LYS A 289 -6.57 -11.13 -11.25
CA LYS A 289 -7.90 -11.50 -10.80
C LYS A 289 -7.95 -11.64 -9.28
N ASN A 290 -6.97 -12.32 -8.69
CA ASN A 290 -7.02 -12.72 -7.27
C ASN A 290 -6.49 -11.63 -6.32
N ASN A 291 -5.60 -10.76 -6.79
CA ASN A 291 -4.97 -9.69 -6.02
C ASN A 291 -5.22 -8.30 -6.64
N SER A 292 -6.41 -8.08 -7.21
CA SER A 292 -6.72 -6.88 -7.99
C SER A 292 -6.52 -5.58 -7.20
N PHE A 293 -6.93 -5.57 -5.92
CA PHE A 293 -6.76 -4.40 -5.05
C PHE A 293 -5.29 -4.16 -4.69
N LYS A 294 -4.56 -5.20 -4.26
CA LYS A 294 -3.12 -5.11 -3.95
C LYS A 294 -2.29 -4.57 -5.12
N LEU A 295 -2.50 -5.12 -6.32
CA LEU A 295 -1.79 -4.68 -7.52
C LEU A 295 -2.19 -3.25 -7.94
N ALA A 296 -3.44 -2.85 -7.74
CA ALA A 296 -3.87 -1.48 -7.97
C ALA A 296 -3.19 -0.49 -7.01
N LYS A 297 -3.10 -0.81 -5.71
CA LYS A 297 -2.40 0.02 -4.72
C LYS A 297 -0.93 0.22 -5.06
N TRP A 298 -0.20 -0.86 -5.35
CA TRP A 298 1.22 -0.77 -5.74
C TRP A 298 1.45 0.08 -6.99
N THR A 299 0.55 -0.06 -7.97
CA THR A 299 0.61 0.74 -9.20
C THR A 299 0.35 2.22 -8.90
N ALA A 300 -0.65 2.52 -8.08
CA ALA A 300 -0.96 3.87 -7.64
C ALA A 300 0.19 4.50 -6.85
N GLN A 301 0.79 3.79 -5.89
CA GLN A 301 1.99 4.24 -5.16
C GLN A 301 3.14 4.55 -6.12
N SER A 302 3.39 3.68 -7.09
CA SER A 302 4.45 3.88 -8.10
C SER A 302 4.22 5.11 -8.97
N LEU A 303 2.96 5.40 -9.33
CA LEU A 303 2.58 6.59 -10.08
C LEU A 303 2.75 7.86 -9.23
N LEU A 304 2.28 7.84 -7.98
CA LEU A 304 2.37 8.96 -7.03
C LEU A 304 3.84 9.32 -6.72
N ALA A 305 4.69 8.31 -6.50
CA ALA A 305 6.12 8.47 -6.29
C ALA A 305 6.88 8.97 -7.53
N GLY A 306 6.25 8.88 -8.72
CA GLY A 306 6.89 9.20 -9.99
C GLY A 306 8.02 8.24 -10.33
N ALA A 307 7.84 6.95 -10.05
CA ALA A 307 8.80 5.92 -10.39
C ALA A 307 8.87 5.73 -11.93
N ASP A 308 10.07 5.57 -12.45
CA ASP A 308 10.29 5.22 -13.86
C ASP A 308 9.99 3.74 -14.12
N GLN A 309 10.26 2.91 -13.12
CA GLN A 309 10.12 1.46 -13.17
C GLN A 309 9.40 0.94 -11.93
N MET A 310 8.56 -0.06 -12.11
CA MET A 310 7.97 -0.86 -11.05
C MET A 310 8.46 -2.30 -11.24
N LYS A 311 9.22 -2.81 -10.28
CA LYS A 311 9.74 -4.19 -10.28
C LYS A 311 8.81 -5.09 -9.47
N ILE A 312 8.35 -6.17 -10.09
CA ILE A 312 7.57 -7.21 -9.42
C ILE A 312 8.37 -8.51 -9.37
N GLY A 313 8.59 -9.04 -8.17
CA GLY A 313 9.10 -10.39 -7.94
C GLY A 313 7.96 -11.41 -7.83
N PHE A 314 8.19 -12.63 -8.31
CA PHE A 314 7.30 -13.76 -8.17
C PHE A 314 7.91 -14.74 -7.17
N CYS A 315 7.48 -14.67 -5.92
CA CYS A 315 7.98 -15.50 -4.83
C CYS A 315 7.04 -16.66 -4.54
N SER A 316 7.57 -17.82 -4.19
CA SER A 316 6.80 -19.00 -3.79
C SER A 316 7.46 -19.66 -2.59
N ARG A 317 6.66 -20.26 -1.70
CA ARG A 317 7.20 -21.08 -0.60
C ARG A 317 8.08 -22.20 -1.17
N SER A 318 9.19 -22.51 -0.52
CA SER A 318 10.05 -23.65 -0.87
C SER A 318 9.29 -24.97 -0.70
N ASN A 319 8.56 -25.09 0.40
CA ASN A 319 7.62 -26.16 0.69
C ASN A 319 6.25 -25.54 0.96
N PRO A 320 5.18 -25.90 0.22
CA PRO A 320 3.84 -25.32 0.41
C PRO A 320 3.29 -25.41 1.86
N LYS A 321 3.78 -26.38 2.64
CA LYS A 321 3.40 -26.60 4.04
C LYS A 321 4.21 -25.78 5.06
N SER A 322 5.17 -24.97 4.61
CA SER A 322 6.02 -24.13 5.46
C SER A 322 5.99 -22.69 5.00
N ALA A 323 5.68 -21.77 5.91
CA ALA A 323 5.63 -20.33 5.64
C ALA A 323 6.97 -19.60 5.90
N TYR A 324 8.05 -20.35 6.20
CA TYR A 324 9.31 -19.76 6.67
C TYR A 324 10.39 -19.62 5.60
N GLU A 325 10.28 -20.39 4.51
CA GLU A 325 11.29 -20.42 3.45
C GLU A 325 10.65 -20.18 2.09
N HIS A 326 11.24 -19.27 1.32
CA HIS A 326 10.73 -18.88 0.02
C HIS A 326 11.84 -18.82 -1.02
N VAL A 327 11.42 -18.89 -2.28
CA VAL A 327 12.28 -18.72 -3.45
C VAL A 327 11.68 -17.68 -4.39
N ILE A 328 12.54 -16.90 -5.01
CA ILE A 328 12.20 -16.00 -6.12
C ILE A 328 12.28 -16.83 -7.40
N LEU A 329 11.15 -16.96 -8.09
CA LEU A 329 11.03 -17.73 -9.33
C LEU A 329 11.21 -16.87 -10.58
N ALA A 330 10.84 -15.59 -10.51
CA ALA A 330 11.02 -14.65 -11.61
C ALA A 330 10.99 -13.21 -11.08
N THR A 331 11.50 -12.29 -11.89
CA THR A 331 11.29 -10.85 -11.68
C THR A 331 10.88 -10.18 -12.99
N GLN A 332 10.11 -9.11 -12.92
CA GLN A 332 9.67 -8.37 -14.11
C GLN A 332 9.60 -6.87 -13.83
N PHE A 333 10.13 -6.07 -14.77
CA PHE A 333 9.95 -4.62 -14.78
C PHE A 333 8.70 -4.24 -15.58
N TYR A 334 8.04 -3.19 -15.11
CA TYR A 334 6.98 -2.50 -15.82
C TYR A 334 7.20 -1.00 -15.72
N ARG A 335 6.80 -0.24 -16.75
CA ARG A 335 6.55 1.19 -16.56
C ARG A 335 5.21 1.32 -15.82
N PRO A 336 5.11 2.09 -14.71
CA PRO A 336 3.87 2.16 -13.93
C PRO A 336 2.63 2.52 -14.76
N LYS A 337 2.76 3.46 -15.71
CA LYS A 337 1.66 3.87 -16.60
C LYS A 337 1.18 2.75 -17.53
N ASP A 338 2.10 1.96 -18.08
CA ASP A 338 1.74 0.83 -18.94
C ASP A 338 1.03 -0.26 -18.12
N PHE A 339 1.55 -0.53 -16.92
CA PHE A 339 0.93 -1.50 -16.03
C PHE A 339 -0.45 -1.05 -15.56
N ALA A 340 -0.63 0.23 -15.23
CA ALA A 340 -1.94 0.81 -14.92
C ALA A 340 -2.96 0.52 -16.03
N ASN A 341 -2.59 0.74 -17.29
CA ASN A 341 -3.43 0.39 -18.43
C ASN A 341 -3.69 -1.12 -18.54
N GLN A 342 -2.67 -1.95 -18.34
CA GLN A 342 -2.79 -3.42 -18.38
C GLN A 342 -3.76 -3.96 -17.32
N ILE A 343 -3.83 -3.32 -16.15
CA ILE A 343 -4.70 -3.72 -15.03
C ILE A 343 -6.02 -2.95 -14.99
N THR A 344 -6.32 -2.19 -16.05
CA THR A 344 -7.52 -1.33 -16.17
C THR A 344 -7.66 -0.35 -15.00
N LEU A 345 -6.54 0.19 -14.52
CA LEU A 345 -6.48 1.25 -13.51
C LEU A 345 -6.34 2.59 -14.21
N ASN A 346 -7.41 3.39 -14.20
CA ASN A 346 -7.45 4.69 -14.86
C ASN A 346 -7.05 5.80 -13.89
N GLU A 347 -6.00 6.55 -14.22
CA GLU A 347 -5.47 7.64 -13.38
C GLU A 347 -6.51 8.76 -13.14
N ASN A 348 -7.29 9.13 -14.16
CA ASN A 348 -8.34 10.15 -13.99
C ASN A 348 -9.38 9.69 -12.97
N GLN A 349 -9.78 8.41 -13.01
CA GLN A 349 -10.74 7.86 -12.03
C GLN A 349 -10.15 7.81 -10.62
N MET A 350 -8.85 7.51 -10.47
CA MET A 350 -8.17 7.56 -9.18
C MET A 350 -8.25 8.96 -8.56
N TRP A 351 -7.90 10.00 -9.33
CA TRP A 351 -7.97 11.39 -8.87
C TRP A 351 -9.41 11.86 -8.65
N ALA A 352 -10.37 11.42 -9.47
CA ALA A 352 -11.78 11.71 -9.27
C ALA A 352 -12.30 11.12 -7.95
N MET A 353 -11.91 9.87 -7.63
CA MET A 353 -12.25 9.21 -6.37
C MET A 353 -11.68 9.99 -5.18
N LEU A 354 -10.41 10.39 -5.26
CA LEU A 354 -9.79 11.19 -4.20
C LEU A 354 -10.53 12.53 -3.97
N ARG A 355 -10.82 13.28 -5.04
CA ARG A 355 -11.51 14.57 -4.94
C ARG A 355 -12.89 14.45 -4.30
N MET A 356 -13.59 13.35 -4.56
CA MET A 356 -14.85 13.05 -3.88
C MET A 356 -14.63 12.89 -2.37
N PHE A 357 -13.64 12.11 -1.94
CA PHE A 357 -13.30 11.96 -0.52
C PHE A 357 -12.91 13.29 0.13
N VAL A 358 -12.01 14.05 -0.50
CA VAL A 358 -11.57 15.37 -0.01
C VAL A 358 -12.76 16.33 0.14
N THR A 359 -13.67 16.34 -0.83
CA THR A 359 -14.91 17.13 -0.75
C THR A 359 -15.78 16.68 0.41
N MET A 360 -15.94 15.37 0.62
CA MET A 360 -16.72 14.80 1.71
C MET A 360 -16.12 15.14 3.08
N PHE A 361 -14.80 15.04 3.24
CA PHE A 361 -14.10 15.34 4.49
C PHE A 361 -14.19 16.83 4.84
N HIS A 362 -13.96 17.74 3.89
CA HIS A 362 -14.01 19.17 4.17
C HIS A 362 -15.41 19.70 4.51
N LYS A 363 -16.48 19.02 4.08
CA LYS A 363 -17.88 19.36 4.45
C LYS A 363 -18.16 19.17 5.93
N GLN A 364 -17.41 18.31 6.61
CA GLN A 364 -17.63 18.07 8.03
C GLN A 364 -17.13 19.24 8.86
N GLU A 365 -17.60 19.34 10.10
CA GLU A 365 -17.05 20.26 11.08
C GLU A 365 -15.64 19.83 11.53
N GLU A 366 -15.00 20.66 12.35
CA GLU A 366 -13.80 20.25 13.08
C GLU A 366 -14.06 19.00 13.93
N GLY A 367 -13.05 18.13 14.00
CA GLY A 367 -13.07 16.94 14.86
C GLY A 367 -12.38 15.73 14.26
N LYS A 368 -12.54 14.60 14.95
CA LYS A 368 -12.02 13.29 14.59
C LYS A 368 -13.09 12.43 13.96
N TYR A 369 -12.71 11.71 12.91
CA TYR A 369 -13.62 10.88 12.13
C TYR A 369 -13.00 9.53 11.82
N VAL A 370 -13.85 8.53 11.63
CA VAL A 370 -13.47 7.19 11.16
C VAL A 370 -14.23 6.90 9.88
N LEU A 371 -13.50 6.68 8.78
CA LEU A 371 -14.06 6.14 7.54
C LEU A 371 -13.79 4.64 7.52
N MET A 372 -14.83 3.82 7.51
CA MET A 372 -14.69 2.36 7.49
C MET A 372 -15.47 1.71 6.36
N ARG A 373 -14.93 0.61 5.85
CA ARG A 373 -15.60 -0.27 4.90
C ARG A 373 -16.34 -1.38 5.63
N GLU A 374 -17.61 -1.57 5.28
CA GLU A 374 -18.44 -2.65 5.78
C GLU A 374 -17.91 -4.03 5.32
N PRO A 375 -17.87 -5.07 6.18
CA PRO A 375 -17.32 -6.39 5.83
C PRO A 375 -18.02 -7.12 4.69
N ASN A 376 -19.34 -6.96 4.60
CA ASN A 376 -20.21 -7.77 3.73
C ASN A 376 -20.86 -6.95 2.61
N LYS A 377 -20.61 -5.65 2.56
CA LYS A 377 -21.22 -4.72 1.60
C LYS A 377 -20.14 -3.78 1.08
N ALA A 378 -20.22 -3.44 -0.20
CA ALA A 378 -19.35 -2.41 -0.79
C ALA A 378 -19.84 -1.00 -0.39
N VAL A 379 -19.95 -0.76 0.92
CA VAL A 379 -20.41 0.49 1.53
C VAL A 379 -19.30 1.01 2.43
N LEU A 380 -19.01 2.30 2.31
CA LEU A 380 -18.19 3.03 3.26
C LEU A 380 -19.09 3.87 4.15
N THR A 381 -18.84 3.81 5.45
CA THR A 381 -19.56 4.61 6.44
C THR A 381 -18.56 5.51 7.15
N MET A 382 -18.88 6.80 7.26
CA MET A 382 -18.07 7.74 8.03
C MET A 382 -18.77 8.10 9.34
N TYR A 383 -18.03 8.02 10.43
CA TYR A 383 -18.49 8.37 11.77
C TYR A 383 -17.69 9.56 12.29
N LYS A 384 -18.36 10.52 12.95
CA LYS A 384 -17.74 11.45 13.89
C LYS A 384 -17.56 10.71 15.21
N VAL A 385 -16.36 10.77 15.77
CA VAL A 385 -16.00 10.03 16.99
C VAL A 385 -15.48 11.00 18.06
N PRO A 386 -15.51 10.63 19.35
CA PRO A 386 -14.84 11.39 20.40
C PRO A 386 -13.35 11.60 20.08
N GLN A 387 -12.76 12.69 20.56
CA GLN A 387 -11.39 13.07 20.21
C GLN A 387 -10.38 12.04 20.71
N GLU A 388 -10.63 11.48 21.90
CA GLU A 388 -9.88 10.44 22.58
C GLU A 388 -9.96 9.05 21.91
N THR A 389 -10.77 8.88 20.87
CA THR A 389 -10.93 7.57 20.21
C THR A 389 -9.60 7.07 19.63
N PHE A 390 -9.13 5.89 20.05
CA PHE A 390 -7.82 5.31 19.70
C PHE A 390 -6.60 6.01 20.30
N GLU A 391 -6.79 6.93 21.25
CA GLU A 391 -5.69 7.37 22.11
C GLU A 391 -5.55 6.31 23.22
N GLU A 392 -4.32 5.86 23.50
CA GLU A 392 -4.07 4.97 24.64
C GLU A 392 -4.23 5.80 25.93
N GLU A 393 -5.01 5.32 26.91
CA GLU A 393 -4.94 5.88 28.27
C GLU A 393 -3.55 5.54 28.82
N GLU A 394 -2.67 6.54 28.98
CA GLU A 394 -1.36 6.39 29.61
C GLU A 394 -1.40 5.73 31.00
#